data_AF-A0A353ZPD2-F1
#
_entry.id   AF-A0A353ZPD2-F1
#
_cell.length_a   1.000
_cell.length_b   1.000
_cell.length_c   1.000
_cell.angle_alpha   90.00
_cell.angle_beta   90.00
_cell.angle_gamma   90.00
#
_symmetry.space_group_name_H-M   'P 1'
#
loop_
_entity.id
_entity.type
_entity.pdbx_description
1 polymer ?
#
loop_
_entity_poly.entity_id
_entity_poly.type
_entity_poly.pdbx_seq_one_letter_code
_entity_poly.pdbx_strand_id
1 'polypeptide(L)' 'AGAGQNPARQSAVAAGIPLSAPAVTVNKVCLSGLSAIIQGVRLLKLGEADVVVAGGQESMSQAPHL' A
#
# COMPACT_ATOMS: atom_id res chain seq x y z
N ALA A 1 -0.71 -12.83 10.69
CA ALA A 1 -0.18 -12.24 11.93
C ALA A 1 0.56 -10.95 11.57
N GLY A 2 0.52 -9.92 12.42
CA GLY A 2 0.82 -8.54 12.01
C GLY A 2 -0.36 -7.94 11.22
N ALA A 3 -0.07 -7.15 10.19
CA ALA A 3 -1.08 -6.46 9.37
C ALA A 3 -1.89 -7.36 8.39
N GLY A 4 -1.70 -8.68 8.42
CA GLY A 4 -2.40 -9.62 7.53
C GLY A 4 -1.88 -9.59 6.08
N GLN A 5 -2.61 -10.25 5.17
CA GLN A 5 -2.24 -10.34 3.76
C GLN A 5 -2.62 -9.07 2.99
N ASN A 6 -1.69 -8.55 2.20
CA ASN A 6 -1.85 -7.30 1.45
C ASN A 6 -2.53 -6.17 2.26
N PRO A 7 -1.89 -5.63 3.30
CA PRO A 7 -2.42 -4.54 4.12
C PRO A 7 -2.96 -3.34 3.31
N ALA A 8 -2.33 -3.01 2.18
CA ALA A 8 -2.82 -1.96 1.28
C ALA A 8 -4.24 -2.25 0.76
N ARG A 9 -4.54 -3.50 0.40
CA ARG A 9 -5.89 -3.92 -0.02
C ARG A 9 -6.88 -3.83 1.14
N GLN A 10 -6.50 -4.27 2.34
CA GLN A 10 -7.39 -4.21 3.51
C GLN A 10 -7.77 -2.76 3.83
N SER A 11 -6.79 -1.85 3.85
CA SER A 11 -7.04 -0.41 4.05
C SER A 11 -7.89 0.20 2.94
N ALA A 12 -7.65 -0.16 1.68
CA ALA A 12 -8.43 0.33 0.55
C ALA A 12 -9.91 -0.06 0.66
N VAL A 13 -10.21 -1.33 0.98
CA VAL A 13 -11.58 -1.81 1.18
C VAL A 13 -12.25 -1.11 2.36
N ALA A 14 -11.54 -0.96 3.48
CA ALA A 14 -12.04 -0.24 4.65
C ALA A 14 -12.34 1.24 4.36
N ALA A 15 -11.60 1.85 3.42
CA ALA A 15 -11.83 3.22 2.94
C ALA A 15 -12.91 3.33 1.86
N GLY A 16 -13.59 2.23 1.49
CA GLY A 16 -14.65 2.23 0.48
C GLY A 16 -14.15 2.20 -0.96
N ILE A 17 -12.86 1.93 -1.20
CA ILE A 17 -12.33 1.77 -2.56
C ILE A 17 -12.80 0.42 -3.14
N PRO A 18 -13.38 0.40 -4.35
CA PRO A 18 -13.92 -0.82 -4.94
C PRO A 18 -12.84 -1.87 -5.20
N LEU A 19 -13.22 -3.15 -5.14
CA LEU A 19 -12.30 -4.28 -5.38
C LEU A 19 -11.74 -4.33 -6.80
N SER A 20 -12.43 -3.70 -7.76
CA SER A 20 -11.95 -3.53 -9.13
C SER A 20 -10.73 -2.60 -9.24
N ALA A 21 -10.53 -1.67 -8.29
CA ALA A 21 -9.33 -0.85 -8.27
C ALA A 21 -8.13 -1.70 -7.79
N PRO A 22 -6.98 -1.73 -8.48
CA PRO A 22 -5.80 -2.46 -8.04
C PRO A 22 -5.24 -1.93 -6.72
N ALA A 23 -4.74 -2.81 -5.85
CA ALA A 23 -4.05 -2.42 -4.62
C ALA A 23 -2.94 -3.43 -4.29
N VAL A 24 -1.74 -2.92 -4.03
CA VAL A 24 -0.54 -3.71 -3.77
C VAL A 24 0.20 -3.19 -2.54
N THR A 25 0.75 -4.09 -1.75
CA THR A 25 1.61 -3.74 -0.62
C THR A 25 3.07 -3.78 -1.06
N VAL A 26 3.83 -2.74 -0.72
CA VAL A 26 5.26 -2.64 -0.99
C VAL A 26 6.00 -2.71 0.33
N ASN A 27 6.97 -3.63 0.44
CA ASN A 27 7.87 -3.71 1.59
C ASN A 27 9.30 -3.39 1.17
N LYS A 28 9.81 -2.28 1.69
CA LYS A 28 11.19 -1.83 1.59
C LYS A 28 11.69 -1.32 2.96
N VAL A 29 11.31 -2.01 4.04
CA VAL A 29 11.64 -1.64 5.44
C VAL A 29 11.22 -0.19 5.71
N CYS A 30 12.08 0.64 6.30
CA CYS A 30 11.81 2.05 6.60
C CYS A 30 11.50 2.90 5.37
N LEU A 31 11.89 2.45 4.17
CA LEU A 31 11.66 3.16 2.91
C LEU A 31 10.37 2.76 2.21
N SER A 32 9.54 1.89 2.81
CA SER A 32 8.32 1.36 2.17
C SER A 32 7.36 2.45 1.69
N GLY A 33 7.08 3.45 2.55
CA GLY A 33 6.15 4.53 2.22
C GLY A 33 6.66 5.39 1.05
N LEU A 34 7.94 5.77 1.06
CA LEU A 34 8.53 6.51 -0.06
C LEU A 34 8.59 5.67 -1.34
N SER A 35 8.87 4.38 -1.22
CA SER A 35 8.85 3.46 -2.36
C SER A 35 7.46 3.35 -2.98
N ALA A 36 6.39 3.35 -2.18
CA ALA A 36 5.01 3.37 -2.68
C ALA A 36 4.70 4.66 -3.46
N ILE A 37 5.15 5.81 -2.96
CA ILE A 37 5.02 7.10 -3.67
C ILE A 37 5.78 7.08 -5.00
N ILE A 38 7.04 6.62 -5.00
CA ILE A 38 7.86 6.52 -6.23
C ILE A 38 7.17 5.63 -7.26
N GLN A 39 6.62 4.47 -6.85
CA GLN A 39 5.89 3.59 -7.75
C GLN A 39 4.61 4.26 -8.29
N GLY A 40 3.82 4.92 -7.44
CA GLY A 40 2.63 5.64 -7.88
C GLY A 40 2.93 6.74 -8.89
N VAL A 41 3.99 7.53 -8.68
CA VAL A 41 4.44 8.55 -9.64
C VAL A 41 4.86 7.93 -10.96
N ARG A 42 5.49 6.75 -10.96
CA ARG A 42 5.86 6.05 -12.21
C ARG A 42 4.62 5.63 -13.00
N LEU A 43 3.60 5.09 -12.34
CA LEU A 43 2.33 4.71 -12.99
C LEU A 43 1.69 5.92 -13.67
N LEU A 44 1.61 7.05 -12.96
CA LEU A 44 1.07 8.30 -13.50
C LEU A 44 1.89 8.80 -14.70
N LYS A 45 3.22 8.82 -14.58
CA LYS A 45 4.12 9.32 -15.65
C LYS A 45 4.14 8.46 -16.90
N LEU A 46 3.93 7.14 -16.75
CA LEU A 46 3.89 6.19 -17.86
C LEU A 46 2.49 6.08 -18.49
N GLY A 47 1.48 6.77 -17.93
CA GLY A 47 0.10 6.68 -18.40
C GLY A 47 -0.57 5.34 -18.07
N GLU A 48 -0.05 4.59 -17.11
CA GLU A 48 -0.62 3.30 -16.66
C GLU A 48 -1.77 3.50 -15.68
N ALA A 49 -1.87 4.68 -15.06
CA ALA A 49 -2.98 5.08 -14.21
C ALA A 49 -3.21 6.60 -14.30
N ASP A 50 -4.46 7.01 -14.17
CA ASP A 50 -4.84 8.44 -14.12
C ASP A 50 -4.81 8.99 -12.68
N VAL A 51 -5.13 8.13 -11.70
CA VAL A 51 -5.19 8.47 -10.27
C VAL A 51 -4.60 7.33 -9.47
N VAL A 52 -3.73 7.66 -8.51
CA VAL A 52 -3.11 6.69 -7.60
C VAL A 52 -3.15 7.23 -6.17
N VAL A 53 -3.50 6.36 -5.23
CA VAL A 53 -3.32 6.61 -3.79
C VAL A 53 -2.08 5.85 -3.32
N ALA A 54 -1.13 6.56 -2.72
CA ALA A 54 0.10 5.99 -2.18
C ALA A 54 0.29 6.38 -0.71
N GLY A 55 0.82 5.47 0.10
CA GLY A 55 1.02 5.69 1.53
C GLY A 55 1.78 4.54 2.20
N GLY A 56 1.83 4.56 3.53
CA GLY A 56 2.42 3.51 4.35
C GLY A 56 1.64 3.32 5.64
N GLN A 57 1.71 2.12 6.20
CA GLN A 57 1.15 1.79 7.51
C GLN A 57 2.12 0.88 8.25
N GLU A 58 2.11 0.97 9.58
CA GLU A 58 2.92 0.14 10.48
C GLU A 58 2.18 0.01 11.82
N SER A 59 2.35 -1.13 12.50
CA SER A 59 1.92 -1.32 13.87
C SER A 59 2.90 -2.21 14.62
N MET A 60 3.91 -1.58 15.24
CA MET A 60 4.86 -2.29 16.09
C MET A 60 4.18 -2.98 17.28
N SER A 61 3.07 -2.43 17.78
CA SER A 61 2.29 -3.01 18.86
C SER A 61 1.58 -4.31 18.48
N GLN A 62 1.30 -4.52 17.19
CA GLN A 62 0.63 -5.73 16.67
C GLN A 62 1.59 -6.64 15.90
N ALA A 63 2.90 -6.34 15.93
CA ALA A 63 3.90 -7.18 15.31
C ALA A 63 3.90 -8.57 15.99
N PRO A 64 4.00 -9.68 15.22
CA PRO A 64 4.08 -11.00 15.81
C PRO A 64 5.30 -11.11 16.72
N HIS A 65 5.10 -11.58 17.94
CA HIS A 65 6.19 -12.02 18.79
C HIS A 65 6.70 -13.36 18.24
N LEU A 66 7.97 -13.37 17.85
CA LEU A 66 8.69 -14.57 17.38
C LEU A 66 9.36 -15.26 18.57
#